data_AF-H2CLH2-F1
#
_entry.id   AF-H2CLH2-F1
#
_cell.length_a   1.000
_cell.length_b   1.000
_cell.length_c   1.000
_cell.angle_alpha   90.00
_cell.angle_beta   90.00
_cell.angle_gamma   90.00
#
_symmetry.space_group_name_H-M   'P 1'
#
loop_
_entity.id
_entity.type
_entity.pdbx_description
1 polymer ?
#
loop_
_entity_poly.entity_id
_entity_poly.type
_entity_poly.pdbx_seq_one_letter_code
_entity_poly.pdbx_strand_id
1 'polypeptide(L)'
;MDELKRMMYATQKGNILLAFRGTETAKCFSDGYAFAWKNDVYPILDDDHERSLHAAFDSVFRVNRDQMNWLYHHIHDETERGHVPTFYDLERKMRSPKFGRWELMIALKYFWLKNAIGSAIWEGLLKPLQFPVEAQWIITPFNNDLCDSP
;
A
#
# COMPACT_ATOMS: atom_id res chain seq x y z
N MET A 1 -10.72 5.41 -24.29
CA MET A 1 -10.50 6.22 -23.07
C MET A 1 -9.78 5.43 -21.99
N ASP A 2 -10.22 4.20 -21.64
CA ASP A 2 -9.54 3.39 -20.61
C ASP A 2 -8.10 3.00 -20.99
N GLU A 3 -7.87 2.63 -22.25
CA GLU A 3 -6.53 2.21 -22.72
C GLU A 3 -5.50 3.34 -22.66
N LEU A 4 -5.85 4.54 -23.13
CA LEU A 4 -4.99 5.73 -23.04
C LEU A 4 -4.64 6.05 -21.57
N LYS A 5 -5.62 5.93 -20.67
CA LYS A 5 -5.41 6.16 -19.23
C LYS A 5 -4.43 5.15 -18.63
N ARG A 6 -4.50 3.88 -19.03
CA ARG A 6 -3.54 2.83 -18.64
C ARG A 6 -2.15 3.06 -19.21
N MET A 7 -2.03 3.53 -20.45
CA MET A 7 -0.74 3.90 -21.04
C MET A 7 -0.11 5.07 -20.28
N MET A 8 -0.87 6.14 -20.02
CA MET A 8 -0.40 7.28 -19.23
C MET A 8 -0.01 6.87 -17.81
N TYR A 9 -0.78 5.99 -17.16
CA TYR A 9 -0.45 5.41 -15.86
C TYR A 9 0.89 4.67 -15.90
N ALA A 10 1.11 3.81 -16.91
CA ALA A 10 2.35 3.05 -17.06
C ALA A 10 3.56 3.99 -17.26
N THR A 11 3.42 5.02 -18.09
CA THR A 11 4.45 6.06 -18.27
C THR A 11 4.74 6.79 -16.96
N GLN A 12 3.70 7.21 -16.23
CA GLN A 12 3.84 7.91 -14.95
C GLN A 12 4.52 7.04 -13.89
N LYS A 13 4.12 5.76 -13.79
CA LYS A 13 4.73 4.75 -12.93
C LYS A 13 6.23 4.64 -13.22
N GLY A 14 6.61 4.53 -14.50
CA GLY A 14 8.01 4.49 -14.92
C GLY A 14 8.80 5.73 -14.49
N ASN A 15 8.25 6.92 -14.72
CA ASN A 15 8.88 8.19 -14.34
C ASN A 15 9.12 8.30 -12.83
N ILE A 16 8.12 7.93 -12.01
CA ILE A 16 8.23 7.97 -10.55
C ILE A 16 9.30 6.98 -10.06
N LEU A 17 9.31 5.75 -10.58
CA LEU A 17 10.28 4.74 -10.17
C LEU A 17 11.70 5.06 -10.63
N LEU A 18 11.88 5.70 -11.78
CA LEU A 18 13.18 6.17 -12.25
C LEU A 18 13.69 7.33 -11.38
N ALA A 19 12.82 8.30 -11.09
CA ALA A 19 13.15 9.44 -10.23
C ALA A 19 13.54 8.98 -8.81
N PHE A 20 12.87 7.96 -8.27
CA PHE A 20 13.21 7.38 -6.96
C PHE A 20 14.62 6.75 -6.90
N ARG A 21 15.19 6.33 -8.05
CA ARG A 21 16.53 5.70 -8.13
C ARG A 21 17.69 6.68 -8.35
N GLY A 22 17.43 7.95 -8.70
CA GLY A 22 18.47 8.94 -9.00
C GLY A 22 19.39 9.19 -7.79
N THR A 23 20.71 9.22 -8.02
CA THR A 23 21.70 9.08 -6.93
C THR A 23 22.04 10.34 -6.14
N GLU A 24 21.77 11.57 -6.60
CA GLU A 24 22.30 12.75 -5.87
C GLU A 24 21.40 13.99 -5.81
N THR A 25 20.23 14.00 -6.45
CA THR A 25 19.32 15.16 -6.38
C THR A 25 17.89 14.70 -6.11
N ALA A 26 17.52 14.81 -4.83
CA ALA A 26 16.17 14.71 -4.28
C ALA A 26 15.47 13.34 -4.42
N LYS A 27 15.38 12.60 -3.30
CA LYS A 27 14.27 11.66 -3.08
C LYS A 27 12.95 12.46 -3.04
N CYS A 28 12.44 12.87 -4.20
CA CYS A 28 11.17 13.60 -4.32
C CYS A 28 9.98 12.76 -3.86
N PHE A 29 10.15 11.44 -3.81
CA PHE A 29 9.13 10.47 -3.43
C PHE A 29 9.60 9.65 -2.24
N SER A 30 8.72 9.43 -1.26
CA SER A 30 8.99 8.55 -0.12
C SER A 30 8.90 7.08 -0.53
N ASP A 31 9.55 6.19 0.23
CA ASP A 31 9.52 4.74 0.02
C ASP A 31 8.09 4.20 -0.12
N GLY A 32 7.16 4.64 0.74
CA GLY A 32 5.75 4.25 0.67
C GLY A 32 5.08 4.65 -0.65
N TYR A 33 5.39 5.83 -1.20
CA TYR A 33 4.80 6.30 -2.44
C TYR A 33 5.35 5.53 -3.64
N ALA A 34 6.68 5.35 -3.70
CA ALA A 34 7.32 4.53 -4.74
C ALA A 34 6.83 3.08 -4.68
N PHE A 35 6.68 2.50 -3.48
CA PHE A 35 6.13 1.18 -3.26
C PHE A 35 4.68 1.07 -3.76
N ALA A 36 3.85 2.06 -3.47
CA ALA A 36 2.45 2.11 -3.88
C ALA A 36 2.32 2.06 -5.41
N TRP A 37 3.10 2.89 -6.11
CA TRP A 37 3.17 2.86 -7.58
C TRP A 37 3.74 1.55 -8.12
N LYS A 38 4.79 0.99 -7.52
CA LYS A 38 5.36 -0.31 -7.94
C LYS A 38 4.32 -1.43 -7.87
N ASN A 39 3.51 -1.46 -6.81
CA ASN A 39 2.58 -2.55 -6.50
C ASN A 39 1.11 -2.28 -6.87
N ASP A 40 0.85 -1.17 -7.57
CA ASP A 40 -0.49 -0.75 -7.99
C ASP A 40 -1.47 -0.61 -6.80
N VAL A 41 -0.99 0.01 -5.73
CA VAL A 41 -1.77 0.39 -4.54
C VAL A 41 -2.05 1.88 -4.57
N TYR A 42 -3.29 2.30 -4.36
CA TYR A 42 -3.63 3.72 -4.31
C TYR A 42 -3.02 4.38 -3.05
N PRO A 43 -2.16 5.41 -3.19
CA PRO A 43 -1.47 6.00 -2.05
C PRO A 43 -2.34 7.05 -1.32
N ILE A 44 -3.33 6.59 -0.53
CA ILE A 44 -4.31 7.46 0.15
C ILE A 44 -3.68 8.48 1.12
N LEU A 45 -2.50 8.18 1.68
CA LEU A 45 -1.80 9.06 2.65
C LEU A 45 -0.90 10.08 1.95
N ASP A 46 -0.91 10.09 0.62
CA ASP A 46 -0.21 11.06 -0.23
C ASP A 46 -1.21 11.93 -1.01
N ASP A 47 -2.51 11.85 -0.68
CA ASP A 47 -3.55 12.73 -1.20
C ASP A 47 -3.38 14.16 -0.64
N ASP A 48 -2.42 14.90 -1.17
CA ASP A 48 -2.32 16.35 -0.99
C ASP A 48 -3.02 17.06 -2.17
N HIS A 49 -3.89 18.02 -1.86
CA HIS A 49 -4.88 18.62 -2.77
C HIS A 49 -4.27 19.27 -4.02
N GLU A 50 -2.97 19.57 -4.02
CA GLU A 50 -2.30 20.27 -5.12
C GLU A 50 -1.26 19.42 -5.89
N ARG A 51 -0.90 18.21 -5.42
CA ARG A 51 0.24 17.44 -5.95
C ARG A 51 -0.01 15.95 -6.19
N SER A 52 -1.26 15.49 -6.09
CA SER A 52 -1.62 14.08 -6.19
C SER A 52 -1.58 13.56 -7.64
N LEU A 53 -0.40 13.18 -8.13
CA LEU A 53 -0.20 12.61 -9.47
C LEU A 53 -1.01 11.32 -9.69
N HIS A 54 -1.34 10.60 -8.62
CA HIS A 54 -2.10 9.36 -8.61
C HIS A 54 -3.62 9.57 -8.70
N ALA A 55 -4.16 10.73 -8.32
CA ALA A 55 -5.59 10.96 -8.25
C ALA A 55 -6.30 10.78 -9.60
N ALA A 56 -5.66 11.20 -10.69
CA ALA A 56 -6.18 11.01 -12.04
C ALA A 56 -6.34 9.52 -12.41
N PHE A 57 -5.60 8.62 -11.76
CA PHE A 57 -5.48 7.20 -12.10
C PHE A 57 -6.18 6.25 -11.12
N ASP A 58 -7.03 6.73 -10.22
CA ASP A 58 -7.70 5.92 -9.19
C ASP A 58 -8.27 4.59 -9.72
N SER A 59 -9.03 4.66 -10.83
CA SER A 59 -9.65 3.49 -11.48
C SER A 59 -8.66 2.47 -12.09
N VAL A 60 -7.36 2.78 -12.13
CA VAL A 60 -6.31 1.93 -12.72
C VAL A 60 -5.56 1.13 -11.65
N PHE A 61 -5.53 1.62 -10.41
CA PHE A 61 -4.87 0.91 -9.30
C PHE A 61 -5.56 -0.43 -9.03
N ARG A 62 -4.76 -1.47 -8.76
CA ARG A 62 -5.25 -2.80 -8.41
C ARG A 62 -5.94 -2.76 -7.05
N VAL A 63 -5.32 -2.12 -6.07
CA VAL A 63 -5.94 -1.80 -4.79
C VAL A 63 -6.37 -0.34 -4.85
N ASN A 64 -7.67 -0.11 -5.03
CA ASN A 64 -8.22 1.21 -5.32
C ASN A 64 -8.36 2.06 -4.04
N ARG A 65 -8.71 3.34 -4.23
CA ARG A 65 -8.92 4.30 -3.13
C ARG A 65 -9.91 3.79 -2.09
N ASP A 66 -11.06 3.27 -2.50
CA ASP A 66 -12.13 2.85 -1.58
C ASP A 66 -11.67 1.70 -0.67
N GLN A 67 -10.95 0.72 -1.23
CA GLN A 67 -10.38 -0.40 -0.47
C GLN A 67 -9.34 0.08 0.53
N MET A 68 -8.46 1.00 0.12
CA MET A 68 -7.44 1.57 0.99
C MET A 68 -8.05 2.40 2.12
N ASN A 69 -9.02 3.27 1.80
CA ASN A 69 -9.73 4.09 2.78
C ASN A 69 -10.50 3.22 3.77
N TRP A 70 -11.26 2.24 3.27
CA TRP A 70 -11.97 1.30 4.15
C TRP A 70 -11.01 0.61 5.09
N LEU A 71 -9.88 0.09 4.58
CA LEU A 71 -8.91 -0.65 5.40
C LEU A 71 -8.30 0.23 6.48
N TYR A 72 -7.89 1.45 6.12
CA TYR A 72 -7.32 2.42 7.04
C TYR A 72 -8.30 2.76 8.17
N HIS A 73 -9.52 3.21 7.82
CA HIS A 73 -10.53 3.56 8.82
C HIS A 73 -10.96 2.36 9.65
N HIS A 74 -11.11 1.18 9.04
CA HIS A 74 -11.52 -0.01 9.77
C HIS A 74 -10.52 -0.42 10.86
N ILE A 75 -9.22 -0.34 10.59
CA ILE A 75 -8.17 -0.63 11.57
C ILE A 75 -8.24 0.36 12.74
N HIS A 76 -8.41 1.65 12.45
CA HIS A 76 -8.54 2.69 13.47
C HIS A 76 -9.82 2.51 14.29
N ASP A 77 -10.98 2.35 13.65
CA ASP A 77 -12.28 2.21 14.32
C ASP A 77 -12.32 1.00 15.27
N GLU A 78 -11.79 -0.16 14.85
CA GLU A 78 -11.75 -1.35 15.72
C GLU A 78 -10.80 -1.13 16.90
N THR A 79 -9.66 -0.49 16.67
CA THR A 79 -8.70 -0.17 17.72
C THR A 79 -9.29 0.80 18.74
N GLU A 80 -10.03 1.83 18.30
CA GLU A 80 -10.74 2.77 19.18
C GLU A 80 -11.82 2.08 20.03
N ARG A 81 -12.42 1.00 19.51
CA ARG A 81 -13.35 0.14 20.26
C ARG A 81 -12.66 -0.83 21.22
N GLY A 82 -11.33 -0.76 21.34
CA GLY A 82 -10.53 -1.63 22.20
C GLY A 82 -10.21 -3.00 21.58
N HIS A 83 -10.45 -3.18 20.28
CA HIS A 83 -10.15 -4.40 19.55
C HIS A 83 -9.08 -4.17 18.49
N VAL A 84 -7.85 -4.62 18.73
CA VAL A 84 -6.81 -4.61 17.69
C VAL A 84 -7.02 -5.82 16.77
N PRO A 85 -7.35 -5.62 15.48
CA PRO A 85 -7.61 -6.74 14.57
C PRO A 85 -6.32 -7.50 14.25
N THR A 86 -6.43 -8.82 14.04
CA THR A 86 -5.33 -9.62 13.49
C THR A 86 -5.32 -9.58 11.96
N PHE A 87 -4.24 -10.03 11.31
CA PHE A 87 -4.22 -10.19 9.85
C PHE A 87 -5.40 -11.02 9.34
N TYR A 88 -5.71 -12.15 10.00
CA TYR A 88 -6.81 -13.01 9.58
C TYR A 88 -8.19 -12.39 9.78
N ASP A 89 -8.37 -11.50 10.75
CA ASP A 89 -9.62 -10.77 10.91
C ASP A 89 -9.84 -9.80 9.75
N LEU A 90 -8.80 -9.08 9.34
CA LEU A 90 -8.83 -8.21 8.17
C LEU A 90 -9.04 -9.02 6.88
N GLU A 91 -8.29 -10.11 6.69
CA GLU A 91 -8.43 -10.99 5.53
C GLU A 91 -9.87 -11.50 5.40
N ARG A 92 -10.48 -11.95 6.50
CA ARG A 92 -11.86 -12.44 6.50
C ARG A 92 -12.87 -11.36 6.13
N LYS A 93 -12.69 -10.12 6.65
CA LYS A 93 -13.60 -9.00 6.38
C LYS A 93 -13.47 -8.44 4.97
N MET A 94 -12.25 -8.39 4.42
CA MET A 94 -11.95 -7.77 3.12
C MET A 94 -12.04 -8.74 1.93
N ARG A 95 -12.12 -10.05 2.19
CA ARG A 95 -12.05 -11.05 1.12
C ARG A 95 -13.12 -10.81 0.06
N SER A 96 -12.67 -10.56 -1.15
CA SER A 96 -13.52 -10.48 -2.34
C SER A 96 -12.81 -11.12 -3.53
N PRO A 97 -13.51 -11.39 -4.65
CA PRO A 97 -12.87 -11.91 -5.85
C PRO A 97 -11.74 -11.03 -6.41
N LYS A 98 -11.69 -9.74 -6.04
CA LYS A 98 -10.71 -8.76 -6.51
C LYS A 98 -9.74 -8.27 -5.42
N PHE A 99 -9.88 -8.76 -4.20
CA PHE A 99 -9.04 -8.38 -3.07
C PHE A 99 -8.76 -9.61 -2.23
N GLY A 100 -7.56 -10.16 -2.41
CA GLY A 100 -7.10 -11.35 -1.71
C GLY A 100 -6.03 -11.04 -0.67
N ARG A 101 -5.35 -12.10 -0.24
CA ARG A 101 -4.25 -12.05 0.72
C ARG A 101 -3.14 -11.11 0.27
N TRP A 102 -2.75 -11.21 -1.00
CA TRP A 102 -1.65 -10.43 -1.54
C TRP A 102 -1.99 -8.93 -1.55
N GLU A 103 -3.20 -8.57 -2.00
CA GLU A 103 -3.68 -7.19 -1.98
C GLU A 103 -3.72 -6.60 -0.56
N LEU A 104 -4.14 -7.41 0.43
CA LEU A 104 -4.07 -7.01 1.84
C LEU A 104 -2.62 -6.79 2.30
N MET A 105 -1.70 -7.70 1.96
CA MET A 105 -0.30 -7.58 2.34
C MET A 105 0.35 -6.32 1.78
N ILE A 106 0.15 -6.02 0.49
CA ILE A 106 0.71 -4.80 -0.11
C ILE A 106 0.05 -3.52 0.41
N ALA A 107 -1.25 -3.55 0.74
CA ALA A 107 -1.92 -2.42 1.38
C ALA A 107 -1.36 -2.14 2.79
N LEU A 108 -1.19 -3.18 3.60
CA LEU A 108 -0.58 -3.06 4.92
C LEU A 108 0.90 -2.63 4.84
N LYS A 109 1.66 -3.16 3.87
CA LYS A 109 3.04 -2.74 3.61
C LYS A 109 3.13 -1.25 3.31
N TYR A 110 2.20 -0.71 2.52
CA TYR A 110 2.13 0.73 2.28
C TYR A 110 1.93 1.51 3.59
N PHE A 111 0.98 1.11 4.43
CA PHE A 111 0.78 1.78 5.74
C PHE A 111 1.99 1.69 6.66
N TRP A 112 2.70 0.56 6.64
CA TRP A 112 3.93 0.38 7.41
C TRP A 112 5.03 1.33 6.91
N LEU A 113 5.25 1.41 5.58
CA LEU A 113 6.24 2.31 4.97
C LEU A 113 5.93 3.80 5.20
N LYS A 114 4.66 4.14 5.40
CA LYS A 114 4.21 5.50 5.73
C LYS A 114 4.21 5.77 7.23
N ASN A 115 4.54 4.79 8.07
CA ASN A 115 4.44 4.88 9.53
C ASN A 115 3.05 5.38 9.99
N ALA A 116 2.01 4.94 9.30
CA ALA A 116 0.66 5.50 9.42
C ALA A 116 -0.17 4.91 10.55
N ILE A 117 0.27 3.77 11.06
CA ILE A 117 -0.43 2.96 12.05
C ILE A 117 0.55 2.68 13.19
N GLY A 118 0.08 2.79 14.44
CA GLY A 118 0.92 2.68 15.65
C GLY A 118 1.49 1.28 15.90
N SER A 119 2.60 1.20 16.63
CA SER A 119 3.30 -0.05 16.93
C SER A 119 2.42 -1.09 17.63
N ALA A 120 1.58 -0.69 18.58
CA ALA A 120 0.66 -1.58 19.28
C ALA A 120 -0.35 -2.26 18.33
N ILE A 121 -0.75 -1.56 17.26
CA ILE A 121 -1.63 -2.13 16.24
C ILE A 121 -0.86 -3.17 15.40
N TRP A 122 0.40 -2.88 15.03
CA TRP A 122 1.25 -3.84 14.33
C TRP A 122 1.50 -5.12 15.13
N GLU A 123 1.69 -5.01 16.45
CA GLU A 123 1.82 -6.17 17.34
C GLU A 123 0.57 -7.05 17.35
N GLY A 124 -0.63 -6.46 17.28
CA GLY A 124 -1.88 -7.21 17.16
C GLY A 124 -2.09 -7.82 15.76
N LEU A 125 -1.82 -7.04 14.71
CA LEU A 125 -1.92 -7.47 13.31
C LEU A 125 -1.04 -8.69 13.03
N LEU A 126 0.20 -8.65 13.54
CA LEU A 126 1.22 -9.68 13.37
C LEU A 126 1.42 -10.50 14.65
N LYS A 127 0.33 -10.72 15.40
CA LYS A 127 0.36 -11.58 16.58
C LYS A 127 0.75 -13.02 16.18
N PRO A 128 1.69 -13.69 16.88
CA PRO A 128 2.10 -15.04 16.53
C PRO A 128 0.92 -15.99 16.31
N LEU A 129 0.99 -16.79 15.23
CA LEU A 129 -0.06 -17.73 14.78
C LEU A 129 -1.37 -17.08 14.30
N GLN A 130 -1.44 -15.75 14.16
CA GLN A 130 -2.62 -15.02 13.67
C GLN A 130 -2.39 -14.31 12.33
N PHE A 131 -1.36 -14.73 11.60
CA PHE A 131 -1.03 -14.26 10.25
C PHE A 131 -0.30 -15.37 9.48
N PRO A 132 -0.38 -15.38 8.13
CA PRO A 132 0.37 -16.33 7.30
C PRO A 132 1.86 -15.97 7.29
N VAL A 133 2.77 -16.95 7.20
CA VAL A 133 4.22 -16.71 7.37
C VAL A 133 4.76 -15.61 6.42
N GLU A 134 4.20 -15.48 5.23
CA GLU A 134 4.59 -14.49 4.23
C GLU A 134 4.30 -13.05 4.70
N ALA A 135 3.33 -12.84 5.60
CA ALA A 135 2.99 -11.50 6.09
C ALA A 135 4.08 -10.87 6.99
N GLN A 136 5.12 -11.61 7.39
CA GLN A 136 6.33 -11.01 7.99
C GLN A 136 7.01 -10.01 7.05
N TRP A 137 6.85 -10.19 5.73
CA TRP A 137 7.38 -9.27 4.74
C TRP A 137 6.80 -7.85 4.86
N ILE A 138 5.63 -7.68 5.47
CA ILE A 138 4.97 -6.37 5.63
C ILE A 138 5.90 -5.37 6.36
N ILE A 139 6.64 -5.83 7.36
CA ILE A 139 7.45 -4.98 8.24
C ILE A 139 8.93 -4.88 7.87
N THR A 140 9.29 -5.29 6.64
CA THR A 140 10.66 -5.13 6.14
C THR A 140 10.85 -3.80 5.42
N PRO A 141 12.05 -3.23 5.32
CA PRO A 141 12.28 -2.04 4.48
C PRO A 141 11.87 -2.26 3.02
N PHE A 142 11.49 -1.19 2.32
CA PHE A 142 11.27 -1.28 0.88
C PHE A 142 12.59 -1.32 0.13
N ASN A 143 12.89 -2.44 -0.52
CA ASN A 143 13.97 -2.51 -1.51
C ASN A 143 13.38 -2.38 -2.92
N ASN A 144 13.88 -1.40 -3.69
CA ASN A 144 13.46 -1.17 -5.07
C ASN A 144 14.40 -1.80 -6.11
N ASP A 145 15.23 -2.77 -5.73
CA ASP A 145 15.98 -3.56 -6.70
C ASP A 145 15.00 -4.33 -7.60
N LEU A 146 15.00 -4.00 -8.89
CA LEU A 146 14.14 -4.61 -9.92
C LEU A 146 14.67 -5.97 -10.40
N CYS A 147 15.82 -6.42 -9.87
CA CYS A 147 16.47 -7.67 -10.26
C CYS A 147 15.98 -8.89 -9.47
N ASP A 148 15.25 -8.70 -8.38
CA ASP A 148 14.71 -9.79 -7.57
C ASP A 148 13.19 -9.85 -7.73
N SER A 149 12.75 -10.45 -8.83
CA SER A 149 11.44 -11.13 -8.86
C SER A 149 11.73 -12.60 -9.13
N PRO A 150 11.23 -13.55 -8.32
CA PRO A 150 11.30 -14.96 -8.65
C PRO A 150 10.53 -15.27 -9.95
#